data_AF-Q5PT37-F1
#
_entry.id   AF-Q5PT37-F1
#
_cell.length_a   1.000
_cell.length_b   1.000
_cell.length_c   1.000
_cell.angle_alpha   90.00
_cell.angle_beta   90.00
_cell.angle_gamma   90.00
#
_symmetry.space_group_name_H-M   'P 1'
#
loop_
_entity.id
_entity.type
_entity.pdbx_description
1 polymer ?
#
loop_
_entity_poly.entity_id
_entity_poly.type
_entity_poly.pdbx_seq_one_letter_code
_entity_poly.pdbx_strand_id
1 'polypeptide(L)'
;QGCDGSVLLDGSASGPSEKNAPPNLSLRAKAFRIIEDLRRRVHRRCGRVVSCADITALAARDAVYLSGGPNYDVPLGRRDSLRFATRRATLANIPRPSSKTTALLSSLASKNFDATDVVALSG
;
A
#
# COMPACT_ATOMS: atom_id res chain seq x y z
N GLN A 1 -1.23 -7.79 -2.91
CA GLN A 1 -0.66 -9.15 -2.80
C GLN A 1 0.26 -9.28 -1.59
N GLY A 2 0.79 -8.15 -1.10
CA GLY A 2 1.35 -7.97 0.22
C GLY A 2 1.78 -6.51 0.37
N CYS A 3 2.57 -6.20 1.39
CA CYS A 3 3.29 -4.93 1.50
C CYS A 3 4.58 -5.01 0.66
N ASP A 4 4.46 -5.09 -0.65
CA ASP A 4 5.53 -5.51 -1.56
C ASP A 4 5.77 -4.52 -2.71
N GLY A 5 5.16 -3.34 -2.68
CA GLY A 5 5.32 -2.33 -3.73
C GLY A 5 4.69 -2.68 -5.09
N SER A 6 3.99 -3.82 -5.22
CA SER A 6 3.43 -4.28 -6.50
C SER A 6 2.45 -3.30 -7.14
N VAL A 7 1.73 -2.49 -6.34
CA VAL A 7 0.81 -1.43 -6.80
C VAL A 7 1.53 -0.24 -7.43
N LEU A 8 2.82 -0.04 -7.13
CA LEU A 8 3.63 1.05 -7.66
C LEU A 8 4.08 0.77 -9.10
N LEU A 9 4.13 -0.51 -9.49
CA LEU A 9 4.54 -0.94 -10.82
C LEU A 9 3.55 -0.43 -11.89
N ASP A 10 4.08 0.25 -12.89
CA ASP A 10 3.31 0.57 -14.10
C ASP A 10 3.13 -0.71 -14.92
N GLY A 11 1.87 -1.09 -15.16
CA GLY A 11 1.57 -2.22 -16.04
C GLY A 11 2.12 -1.94 -17.43
N SER A 12 2.69 -2.97 -18.10
CA SER A 12 3.12 -2.85 -19.49
C SER A 12 1.96 -2.40 -20.38
N ALA A 13 2.28 -1.79 -21.52
CA ALA A 13 1.37 -1.25 -22.55
C ALA A 13 0.29 -2.22 -23.11
N SER A 14 0.10 -3.40 -22.53
CA SER A 14 -0.75 -4.49 -23.01
C SER A 14 -1.60 -5.17 -21.92
N GLY A 15 -1.67 -4.66 -20.69
CA GLY A 15 -2.51 -5.27 -19.64
C GLY A 15 -3.12 -4.27 -18.65
N PRO A 16 -4.29 -4.56 -18.05
CA PRO A 16 -4.92 -3.66 -17.08
C PRO A 16 -4.06 -3.61 -15.81
N SER A 17 -3.34 -2.50 -15.61
CA SER A 17 -2.62 -2.18 -14.37
C SER A 17 -3.57 -2.23 -13.18
N GLU A 18 -3.05 -2.62 -12.01
CA GLU A 18 -3.78 -2.57 -10.74
C GLU A 18 -4.34 -1.17 -10.43
N LYS A 19 -3.68 -0.13 -10.95
CA LYS A 19 -4.13 1.28 -10.85
C LYS A 19 -5.52 1.50 -11.44
N ASN A 20 -5.93 0.65 -12.40
CA ASN A 20 -7.22 0.75 -13.09
C ASN A 20 -8.31 -0.13 -12.44
N ALA A 21 -7.99 -0.85 -11.35
CA ALA A 21 -9.01 -1.60 -10.61
C ALA A 21 -9.93 -0.62 -9.85
N PRO A 22 -11.26 -0.82 -9.83
CA PRO A 22 -12.18 0.12 -9.20
C PRO A 22 -11.82 0.56 -7.76
N PRO A 23 -11.33 -0.32 -6.87
CA PRO A 23 -10.87 0.11 -5.54
C PRO A 23 -9.67 1.07 -5.59
N ASN A 24 -8.76 0.86 -6.54
CA ASN A 24 -7.53 1.64 -6.71
C ASN A 24 -7.72 2.91 -7.55
N LEU A 25 -8.88 3.09 -8.21
CA LEU A 25 -9.23 4.36 -8.85
C LEU A 25 -9.31 5.52 -7.83
N SER A 26 -9.48 5.20 -6.54
CA SER A 26 -9.42 6.16 -5.44
C SER A 26 -7.99 6.56 -5.05
N LEU A 27 -6.96 5.82 -5.49
CA LEU A 27 -5.57 6.16 -5.22
C LEU A 27 -5.24 7.46 -5.96
N ARG A 28 -4.90 8.50 -5.19
CA ARG A 28 -4.49 9.79 -5.77
C ARG A 28 -3.25 9.58 -6.63
N ALA A 29 -3.31 9.95 -7.91
CA ALA A 29 -2.15 9.98 -8.81
C ALA A 29 -0.95 10.74 -8.20
N LYS A 30 -1.24 11.73 -7.34
CA LYS A 30 -0.26 12.48 -6.55
C LYS A 30 0.55 11.59 -5.58
N ALA A 31 -0.05 10.57 -4.96
CA ALA A 31 0.64 9.68 -4.03
C ALA A 31 1.74 8.87 -4.73
N PHE A 32 1.47 8.34 -5.93
CA PHE A 32 2.48 7.63 -6.72
C PHE A 32 3.67 8.54 -7.07
N ARG A 33 3.40 9.79 -7.45
CA ARG A 33 4.47 10.77 -7.72
C ARG A 33 5.30 11.08 -6.48
N ILE A 34 4.65 11.21 -5.32
CA ILE A 34 5.35 11.45 -4.04
C ILE A 34 6.28 10.28 -3.71
N ILE A 35 5.81 9.04 -3.81
CA ILE A 35 6.65 7.86 -3.53
C ILE A 35 7.84 7.78 -4.50
N GLU A 36 7.62 8.06 -5.79
CA GLU A 36 8.71 8.08 -6.77
C GLU A 36 9.72 9.21 -6.49
N ASP A 37 9.26 10.39 -6.09
CA ASP A 37 10.12 11.50 -5.68
C ASP A 37 10.96 11.17 -4.45
N LEU A 38 10.35 10.54 -3.44
CA LEU A 38 11.05 10.05 -2.25
C LEU A 38 12.10 9.00 -2.62
N ARG A 39 11.73 8.02 -3.45
CA ARG A 39 12.66 7.01 -3.95
C ARG A 39 13.86 7.62 -4.64
N ARG A 40 13.66 8.59 -5.55
CA ARG A 40 14.75 9.29 -6.24
C ARG A 40 15.67 10.03 -5.27
N ARG A 41 15.13 10.68 -4.24
CA ARG A 41 15.93 11.38 -3.21
C ARG A 41 16.74 10.42 -2.37
N VAL A 42 16.12 9.35 -1.87
CA VAL A 42 16.78 8.32 -1.07
C VAL A 42 17.86 7.62 -1.87
N HIS A 43 17.57 7.20 -3.12
CA HIS A 43 18.55 6.52 -3.97
C HIS A 43 19.71 7.41 -4.38
N ARG A 44 19.49 8.73 -4.51
CA ARG A 44 20.58 9.70 -4.73
C ARG A 44 21.53 9.78 -3.53
N ARG A 45 21.00 9.65 -2.31
CA ARG A 45 21.80 9.77 -1.09
C ARG A 45 22.48 8.47 -0.69
N CYS A 46 21.78 7.35 -0.81
CA CYS A 46 22.17 6.07 -0.22
C CYS A 46 22.41 4.96 -1.27
N GLY A 47 22.25 5.26 -2.57
CA GLY A 47 22.21 4.23 -3.61
C GLY A 47 20.91 3.42 -3.59
N ARG A 48 20.83 2.37 -4.43
CA ARG A 48 19.65 1.51 -4.59
C ARG A 48 19.57 0.45 -3.48
N VAL A 49 19.52 0.89 -2.22
CA VAL A 49 19.52 0.01 -1.04
C VAL A 49 18.12 -0.11 -0.41
N VAL A 50 17.35 0.98 -0.42
CA VAL A 50 16.00 1.01 0.18
C VAL A 50 14.95 0.64 -0.85
N SER A 51 14.09 -0.32 -0.51
CA SER A 51 12.98 -0.78 -1.35
C SER A 51 11.84 0.25 -1.41
N CYS A 52 11.08 0.20 -2.49
CA CYS A 52 9.88 1.03 -2.65
C CYS A 52 8.80 0.64 -1.62
N ALA A 53 8.74 -0.64 -1.25
CA ALA A 53 7.90 -1.13 -0.18
C ALA A 53 8.21 -0.46 1.17
N ASP A 54 9.50 -0.37 1.56
CA ASP A 54 9.89 0.30 2.81
C ASP A 54 9.74 1.82 2.74
N ILE A 55 10.03 2.44 1.59
CA ILE A 55 9.75 3.87 1.38
C ILE A 55 8.26 4.17 1.59
N THR A 56 7.37 3.30 1.09
CA THR A 56 5.92 3.46 1.26
C THR A 56 5.50 3.32 2.72
N ALA A 57 6.06 2.34 3.44
CA ALA A 57 5.76 2.14 4.86
C ALA A 57 6.23 3.33 5.72
N LEU A 58 7.43 3.85 5.47
CA LEU A 58 7.96 5.03 6.14
C LEU A 58 7.16 6.29 5.81
N ALA A 59 6.82 6.50 4.53
CA ALA A 59 6.03 7.64 4.11
C ALA A 59 4.63 7.64 4.74
N ALA A 60 4.01 6.47 4.93
CA ALA A 60 2.72 6.35 5.61
C ALA A 60 2.84 6.75 7.09
N ARG A 61 3.85 6.24 7.81
CA ARG A 61 4.10 6.62 9.21
C ARG A 61 4.35 8.12 9.35
N ASP A 62 5.22 8.67 8.51
CA ASP A 62 5.55 10.10 8.54
C ASP A 62 4.33 10.96 8.21
N ALA A 63 3.44 10.53 7.29
CA ALA A 63 2.18 11.23 7.02
C ALA A 63 1.23 11.25 8.22
N VAL A 64 1.12 10.15 8.96
CA VAL A 64 0.33 10.07 10.21
C VAL A 64 0.90 11.03 11.25
N TYR A 65 2.22 10.96 11.49
CA TYR A 65 2.89 11.83 12.47
C TYR A 65 2.76 13.32 12.14
N LEU A 66 3.01 13.70 10.88
CA LEU A 66 2.87 15.09 10.42
C LEU A 66 1.44 15.62 10.47
N SER A 67 0.44 14.72 10.52
CA SER A 67 -0.98 15.08 10.69
C SER A 67 -1.39 15.16 12.16
N GLY A 68 -0.45 15.04 13.11
CA GLY A 68 -0.71 15.07 14.56
C GLY A 68 -0.97 13.69 15.19
N GLY A 69 -0.80 12.61 14.41
CA GLY A 69 -0.93 11.25 14.89
C GLY A 69 0.29 10.73 15.66
N PRO A 70 0.26 9.46 16.11
CA PRO A 70 1.34 8.86 16.87
C PRO A 70 2.61 8.69 16.03
N ASN A 71 3.76 8.78 16.70
CA ASN A 71 5.03 8.32 16.15
C ASN A 71 5.28 6.88 16.61
N TYR A 72 5.53 5.98 15.67
CA TYR A 72 5.80 4.58 15.93
C TYR A 72 6.94 4.07 15.04
N ASP A 73 7.64 3.04 15.50
CA ASP A 73 8.70 2.40 14.75
C ASP A 73 8.14 1.54 13.61
N VAL A 74 8.75 1.63 12.44
CA VAL A 74 8.37 0.86 11.26
C VAL A 74 9.42 -0.25 11.06
N PRO A 75 9.05 -1.54 11.14
CA PRO A 75 9.99 -2.60 10.79
C PRO A 75 10.36 -2.48 9.31
N LEU A 76 11.65 -2.61 8.99
CA LEU A 76 12.21 -2.48 7.63
C LEU A 76 12.77 -3.80 7.12
N GLY A 77 13.16 -3.83 5.84
CA GLY A 77 13.69 -5.01 5.16
C GLY A 77 12.72 -5.63 4.16
N ARG A 78 11.62 -4.95 3.83
CA ARG A 78 10.70 -5.42 2.77
C ARG A 78 11.42 -5.38 1.43
N ARG A 79 11.05 -6.28 0.53
CA ARG A 79 11.58 -6.33 -0.85
C ARG A 79 10.48 -6.02 -1.84
N ASP A 80 10.88 -5.37 -2.94
CA ASP A 80 9.94 -5.03 -4.01
C ASP A 80 9.57 -6.29 -4.81
N SER A 81 8.27 -6.46 -5.06
CA SER A 81 7.74 -7.49 -5.94
C SER A 81 8.16 -7.24 -7.39
N LEU A 82 8.48 -8.32 -8.11
CA LEU A 82 8.68 -8.29 -9.56
C LEU A 82 7.38 -8.56 -10.33
N ARG A 83 6.29 -8.85 -9.62
CA ARG A 83 5.01 -9.24 -10.19
C ARG A 83 4.01 -8.11 -10.02
N PHE A 84 3.34 -7.79 -11.12
CA PHE A 84 2.20 -6.90 -11.11
C PHE A 84 1.05 -7.50 -10.30
N ALA A 85 0.40 -6.67 -9.51
CA ALA A 85 -0.88 -7.03 -8.93
C ALA A 85 -1.96 -7.02 -10.01
N THR A 86 -2.80 -8.06 -10.01
CA THR A 86 -3.87 -8.22 -11.00
C THR A 86 -5.17 -7.66 -10.47
N ARG A 87 -6.02 -7.13 -11.36
CA ARG A 87 -7.37 -6.63 -10.99
C ARG A 87 -8.17 -7.66 -10.17
N ARG A 88 -8.06 -8.94 -10.50
CA ARG A 88 -8.71 -10.04 -9.75
C ARG A 88 -8.18 -10.11 -8.31
N ALA A 89 -6.87 -10.03 -8.13
CA ALA A 89 -6.26 -10.02 -6.80
C ALA A 89 -6.71 -8.80 -5.97
N THR A 90 -6.79 -7.62 -6.59
CA THR A 90 -7.27 -6.39 -5.93
C THR A 90 -8.71 -6.55 -5.44
N LEU A 91 -9.62 -6.98 -6.33
CA LEU A 91 -11.04 -7.13 -6.00
C LEU A 91 -11.28 -8.21 -4.94
N ALA A 92 -10.43 -9.24 -4.88
CA ALA A 92 -10.53 -10.28 -3.86
C ALA A 92 -10.00 -9.84 -2.49
N ASN A 93 -9.07 -8.89 -2.44
CA ASN A 93 -8.34 -8.55 -1.21
C ASN A 93 -8.72 -7.20 -0.59
N ILE A 94 -9.36 -6.30 -1.35
CA ILE A 94 -9.80 -4.99 -0.87
C ILE A 94 -11.32 -5.01 -0.67
N PRO A 95 -11.80 -4.90 0.57
CA PRO A 95 -13.22 -4.78 0.84
C PRO A 95 -13.84 -3.55 0.19
N ARG A 96 -15.12 -3.62 -0.15
CA ARG A 96 -15.85 -2.48 -0.70
C ARG A 96 -16.23 -1.50 0.41
N PRO A 97 -16.35 -0.19 0.12
CA PRO A 97 -16.83 0.78 1.11
C PRO A 97 -18.26 0.48 1.60
N SER A 98 -19.05 -0.25 0.81
CA SER A 98 -20.40 -0.72 1.19
C SER A 98 -20.42 -2.08 1.90
N SER A 99 -19.27 -2.68 2.20
CA SER A 99 -19.21 -3.96 2.92
C SER A 99 -19.72 -3.81 4.36
N LYS A 100 -20.56 -4.75 4.79
CA LYS A 100 -20.97 -4.85 6.21
C LYS A 100 -19.79 -5.23 7.09
N THR A 101 -19.84 -4.88 8.38
CA THR A 101 -18.79 -5.16 9.37
C THR A 101 -18.39 -6.63 9.42
N THR A 102 -19.36 -7.55 9.34
CA THR A 102 -19.08 -9.00 9.32
C THR A 102 -18.23 -9.41 8.12
N ALA A 103 -18.50 -8.87 6.93
CA ALA A 103 -17.72 -9.13 5.73
C ALA A 103 -16.32 -8.50 5.79
N LEU A 104 -16.19 -7.31 6.41
CA LEU A 104 -14.90 -6.68 6.68
C LEU A 104 -14.05 -7.59 7.59
N LEU A 105 -14.58 -7.97 8.75
CA LEU A 105 -13.90 -8.84 9.71
C LEU A 105 -13.45 -10.15 9.07
N SER A 106 -14.33 -10.84 8.33
CA SER A 106 -13.94 -12.09 7.63
C SER A 106 -12.85 -11.88 6.58
N SER A 107 -12.87 -10.75 5.85
CA SER A 107 -11.87 -10.45 4.83
C SER A 107 -10.50 -10.11 5.44
N LEU A 108 -10.48 -9.40 6.56
CA LEU A 108 -9.26 -8.99 7.26
C LEU A 108 -8.68 -10.12 8.13
N ALA A 109 -9.52 -11.00 8.67
CA ALA A 109 -9.09 -12.23 9.35
C ALA A 109 -8.25 -13.14 8.46
N SER A 110 -8.50 -13.17 7.15
CA SER A 110 -7.66 -13.92 6.18
C SER A 110 -6.21 -13.39 6.09
N LYS A 111 -5.95 -12.20 6.64
CA LYS A 111 -4.65 -11.54 6.73
C LYS A 111 -4.14 -11.48 8.17
N ASN A 112 -4.72 -12.28 9.07
CA ASN A 112 -4.39 -12.36 10.49
C ASN A 112 -4.67 -11.08 11.29
N PHE A 113 -5.67 -10.29 10.88
CA PHE A 113 -6.16 -9.17 11.68
C PHE A 113 -7.37 -9.56 12.52
N ASP A 114 -7.44 -9.04 13.74
CA ASP A 114 -8.59 -9.19 14.62
C ASP A 114 -9.55 -7.99 14.56
N ALA A 115 -10.58 -7.98 15.40
CA ALA A 115 -11.56 -6.89 15.43
C ALA A 115 -10.96 -5.56 15.91
N THR A 116 -9.98 -5.61 16.83
CA THR A 116 -9.27 -4.43 17.34
C THR A 116 -8.48 -3.78 16.22
N ASP A 117 -7.76 -4.60 15.44
CA ASP A 117 -7.00 -4.14 14.28
C ASP A 117 -7.90 -3.46 13.26
N VAL A 118 -9.05 -4.08 12.93
CA VAL A 118 -9.98 -3.53 11.94
C VAL A 118 -10.56 -2.19 12.37
N VAL A 119 -10.91 -2.04 13.65
CA VAL A 119 -11.42 -0.77 14.18
C VAL A 119 -10.31 0.29 14.19
N ALA A 120 -9.12 -0.04 14.66
CA ALA A 120 -7.98 0.87 14.71
C ALA A 120 -7.55 1.34 13.31
N LEU A 121 -7.52 0.45 12.32
CA LEU A 121 -7.16 0.75 10.92
C LEU A 121 -8.25 1.49 10.12
N SER A 122 -9.46 1.61 10.67
CA SER A 122 -10.56 2.35 10.03
C SER A 122 -10.59 3.84 10.40
N GLY A 123 -9.81 4.26 11.41
CA GLY A 123 -9.64 5.67 11.81
C GLY A 123 -8.60 6.38 10.96
#